data_AF-A0A9P1DNF8-F1
#
_entry.id   AF-A0A9P1DNF8-F1
#
_cell.length_a   1.000
_cell.length_b   1.000
_cell.length_c   1.000
_cell.angle_alpha   90.00
_cell.angle_beta   90.00
_cell.angle_gamma   90.00
#
_symmetry.space_group_name_H-M   'P 1'
#
loop_
_entity.id
_entity.type
_entity.pdbx_description
1 polymer ?
#
loop_
_entity_poly.entity_id
_entity_poly.type
_entity_poly.pdbx_seq_one_letter_code
_entity_poly.pdbx_strand_id
1 'polypeptide(L)'
;MLVTTRGLISNGGFSTPQRHELRQGAKPLSIRLAPENFTAQGSVWCYLLEDSFIQCRGVVIGTCPKTHDPENGRNIQICRLPVEARPRRGLQFAALSREAYDVGGHVTYTSSRVTLTVTPDGWICGHSTREMQGAIDSRGDDGHVGHVGRGALDLSAIRFCKTGGLSLTDEVTLHTVDVGSSRLVCLQGHLHECFFGSDSKRPVAILPESCRPKEVMHFVTSGSGPGGFHLVQLRPQKGSGIGGDLMWKDGVWSHDQVHLTGIMYEVNADALEFSFLDASWTPEILRIFVAEFQRFLISKFGSIDEAWDEAFDLDGLGAVNFTQFSMGCKKAGYVGNATRLWAAINQDGGAEVSLEELARDYLNPPAEPERSAR
;
A
#
# COMPACT_ATOMS: atom_id res chain seq x y z
N MET A 1 10.68 0.21 -12.69
CA MET A 1 9.97 1.45 -13.05
C MET A 1 9.31 1.95 -11.77
N LEU A 2 9.86 2.96 -11.08
CA LEU A 2 9.04 3.63 -10.05
C LEU A 2 7.90 4.26 -10.83
N VAL A 3 6.67 3.82 -10.57
CA VAL A 3 5.48 4.36 -11.22
C VAL A 3 5.29 5.78 -10.70
N THR A 4 6.06 6.72 -11.27
CA THR A 4 5.63 8.10 -11.44
C THR A 4 4.38 7.99 -12.31
N THR A 5 3.28 8.58 -11.89
CA THR A 5 1.96 8.51 -12.54
C THR A 5 1.90 9.21 -13.90
N ARG A 6 2.93 9.10 -14.75
CA ARG A 6 2.91 9.58 -16.14
C ARG A 6 1.83 8.89 -16.98
N GLY A 7 1.23 7.79 -16.51
CA GLY A 7 0.16 7.07 -17.19
C GLY A 7 -1.24 7.16 -16.56
N LEU A 8 -1.43 7.85 -15.41
CA LEU A 8 -2.75 8.03 -14.78
C LEU A 8 -3.33 9.44 -15.00
N ILE A 9 -2.60 10.30 -15.72
CA ILE A 9 -3.00 11.64 -16.16
C ILE A 9 -2.39 11.82 -17.55
N SER A 10 -3.23 12.14 -18.53
CA SER A 10 -2.89 12.27 -19.95
C SER A 10 -1.75 13.25 -20.23
N ASN A 11 -1.05 12.99 -21.34
CA ASN A 11 0.03 13.80 -21.90
C ASN A 11 -0.41 15.27 -22.09
N GLY A 12 0.27 16.18 -21.43
CA GLY A 12 0.36 17.59 -21.78
C GLY A 12 1.80 18.04 -21.54
N GLY A 13 2.44 18.61 -22.56
CA GLY A 13 3.81 19.12 -22.48
C GLY A 13 3.99 20.18 -21.40
N PHE A 14 5.24 20.60 -21.19
CA PHE A 14 5.62 21.67 -20.28
C PHE A 14 4.83 22.96 -20.56
N SER A 15 3.68 23.09 -19.91
CA SER A 15 2.97 24.33 -19.67
C SER A 15 2.44 24.26 -18.25
N THR A 16 2.56 25.37 -17.53
CA THR A 16 1.99 25.58 -16.20
C THR A 16 0.56 25.03 -16.16
N PRO A 17 0.23 24.07 -15.28
CA PRO A 17 -1.10 23.50 -15.28
C PRO A 17 -2.11 24.58 -14.89
N GLN A 18 -3.01 24.90 -15.82
CA GLN A 18 -4.21 25.68 -15.55
C GLN A 18 -5.08 24.92 -14.53
N ARG A 19 -5.82 25.68 -13.73
CA ARG A 19 -6.59 25.29 -12.54
C ARG A 19 -7.76 24.30 -12.76
N HIS A 20 -7.82 23.56 -13.86
CA HIS A 20 -8.92 22.65 -14.23
C HIS A 20 -8.27 21.38 -14.79
N GLU A 21 -8.37 20.19 -14.18
CA GLU A 21 -9.57 19.44 -13.82
C GLU A 21 -9.46 18.88 -12.39
N LEU A 22 -10.25 19.42 -11.47
CA LEU A 22 -10.47 18.77 -10.17
C LEU A 22 -11.24 17.47 -10.42
N ARG A 23 -10.67 16.33 -10.02
CA ARG A 23 -11.48 15.12 -9.85
C ARG A 23 -12.60 15.44 -8.86
N GLN A 24 -13.85 15.09 -9.19
CA GLN A 24 -14.95 15.17 -8.23
C GLN A 24 -14.53 14.46 -6.93
N GLY A 25 -14.76 15.09 -5.78
CA GLY A 25 -14.35 14.55 -4.46
C GLY A 25 -12.91 14.84 -4.00
N ALA A 26 -12.08 15.53 -4.78
CA ALA A 26 -10.70 15.86 -4.40
C ALA A 26 -10.56 17.26 -3.79
N LYS A 27 -10.29 17.36 -2.48
CA LYS A 27 -9.98 18.62 -1.79
C LYS A 27 -8.48 18.91 -1.82
N PRO A 28 -7.99 20.00 -2.46
CA PRO A 28 -6.58 20.37 -2.42
C PRO A 28 -6.21 20.99 -1.07
N LEU A 29 -5.04 20.62 -0.55
CA LEU A 29 -4.47 21.13 0.70
C LEU A 29 -3.00 21.51 0.48
N SER A 30 -2.61 22.69 0.93
CA SER A 30 -1.22 23.17 0.78
C SER A 30 -0.28 22.46 1.75
N ILE A 31 0.89 22.05 1.23
CA ILE A 31 1.99 21.50 2.03
C ILE A 31 3.00 22.61 2.30
N ARG A 32 3.50 22.70 3.54
CA ARG A 32 4.49 23.71 3.94
C ARG A 32 5.90 23.14 3.80
N LEU A 33 6.80 23.82 3.10
CA LEU A 33 8.22 23.42 3.05
C LEU A 33 8.90 23.58 4.41
N ALA A 34 9.87 22.71 4.68
CA ALA A 34 10.83 22.95 5.74
C ALA A 34 11.73 24.13 5.35
N PRO A 35 12.10 25.01 6.30
CA PRO A 35 13.03 26.10 6.02
C PRO A 35 14.42 25.56 5.64
N GLU A 36 15.09 26.27 4.73
CA GLU A 36 16.55 26.23 4.50
C GLU A 36 17.16 24.92 3.98
N ASN A 37 16.36 23.88 3.72
CA ASN A 37 16.85 22.59 3.23
C ASN A 37 16.40 22.25 1.80
N PHE A 38 15.12 22.50 1.50
CA PHE A 38 14.50 22.22 0.21
C PHE A 38 13.81 23.45 -0.36
N THR A 39 13.86 23.61 -1.68
CA THR A 39 13.07 24.60 -2.42
C THR A 39 12.03 23.90 -3.28
N ALA A 40 10.82 24.45 -3.39
CA ALA A 40 9.82 23.89 -4.32
C ALA A 40 10.08 24.37 -5.74
N GLN A 41 9.92 23.45 -6.70
CA GLN A 41 9.78 23.76 -8.11
C GLN A 41 8.28 23.92 -8.42
N GLY A 42 7.76 25.14 -8.28
CA GLY A 42 6.33 25.43 -8.40
C GLY A 42 5.61 25.27 -7.06
N SER A 43 4.31 24.95 -7.10
CA SER A 43 3.55 24.73 -5.86
C SER A 43 3.56 23.27 -5.43
N VAL A 44 3.49 23.05 -4.12
CA VAL A 44 3.46 21.72 -3.49
C VAL A 44 2.17 21.60 -2.69
N TRP A 45 1.43 20.51 -2.90
CA TRP A 45 0.13 20.29 -2.29
C TRP A 45 -0.18 18.80 -2.17
N CYS A 46 -1.19 18.44 -1.41
CA CYS A 46 -1.80 17.12 -1.45
C CYS A 46 -3.29 17.22 -1.76
N TYR A 47 -3.85 16.16 -2.31
CA TYR A 47 -5.29 15.98 -2.45
C TYR A 47 -5.79 15.05 -1.35
N LEU A 48 -6.88 15.45 -0.71
CA LEU A 48 -7.71 14.59 0.12
C LEU A 48 -8.90 14.11 -0.73
N LEU A 49 -8.94 12.82 -1.02
CA LEU A 49 -9.97 12.15 -1.81
C LEU A 49 -10.92 11.39 -0.86
N GLU A 50 -12.23 11.63 -0.99
CA GLU A 50 -13.28 10.98 -0.18
C GLU A 50 -12.92 10.93 1.32
N ASP A 51 -12.38 12.04 1.83
CA ASP A 51 -11.96 12.25 3.22
C ASP A 51 -10.99 11.22 3.83
N SER A 52 -10.40 10.33 3.03
CA SER A 52 -9.61 9.19 3.53
C SER A 52 -8.29 9.02 2.79
N PHE A 53 -8.24 9.29 1.49
CA PHE A 53 -7.05 9.08 0.67
C PHE A 53 -6.25 10.36 0.47
N ILE A 54 -4.94 10.28 0.73
CA ILE A 54 -3.99 11.37 0.54
C ILE A 54 -3.12 11.06 -0.67
N GLN A 55 -2.97 12.01 -1.58
CA GLN A 55 -1.99 11.97 -2.65
C GLN A 55 -1.22 13.29 -2.72
N CYS A 56 0.09 13.24 -2.48
CA CYS A 56 0.94 14.42 -2.60
C CYS A 56 1.31 14.72 -4.06
N ARG A 57 1.62 15.98 -4.34
CA ARG A 57 2.05 16.50 -5.64
C ARG A 57 3.04 17.64 -5.46
N GLY A 58 3.90 17.78 -6.44
CA GLY A 58 4.93 18.81 -6.49
C GLY A 58 6.32 18.21 -6.48
N VAL A 59 7.27 19.02 -6.94
CA VAL A 59 8.69 18.68 -6.97
C VAL A 59 9.43 19.59 -6.02
N VAL A 60 10.32 19.02 -5.23
CA VAL A 60 11.20 19.75 -4.32
C VAL A 60 12.66 19.46 -4.66
N ILE A 61 13.51 20.47 -4.55
CA ILE A 61 14.92 20.42 -4.91
C ILE A 61 15.73 20.62 -3.64
N GLY A 62 16.59 19.66 -3.31
CA GLY A 62 17.44 19.72 -2.14
C GLY A 62 18.25 18.44 -1.97
N THR A 63 18.79 18.25 -0.77
CA THR A 63 19.69 17.13 -0.46
C THR A 63 19.06 16.30 0.64
N CYS A 64 18.94 14.98 0.43
CA CYS A 64 18.55 14.05 1.48
C CYS A 64 19.81 13.48 2.15
N PRO A 65 20.19 13.93 3.35
CA PRO A 65 21.35 13.36 4.04
C PRO A 65 21.03 11.94 4.53
N LYS A 66 22.09 11.20 4.90
CA LYS A 66 21.97 9.85 5.46
C LYS A 66 21.47 9.87 6.91
N THR A 67 21.90 10.86 7.68
CA THR A 67 21.56 11.03 9.11
C THR A 67 20.86 12.36 9.35
N HIS A 68 19.99 12.41 10.36
CA HIS A 68 19.41 13.67 10.83
C HIS A 68 20.33 14.31 11.86
N ASP A 69 20.92 15.45 11.51
CA ASP A 69 21.79 16.25 12.37
C ASP A 69 21.71 17.72 11.92
N PRO A 70 20.61 18.41 12.26
CA PRO A 70 20.33 19.76 11.75
C PRO A 70 21.33 20.80 12.27
N GLU A 71 21.93 20.59 13.44
CA GLU A 71 22.95 21.47 14.01
C GLU A 71 24.19 21.54 13.13
N ASN A 72 24.52 20.43 12.43
CA ASN A 72 25.61 20.35 11.46
C ASN A 72 25.12 20.40 10.00
N GLY A 73 23.94 20.99 9.74
CA GLY A 73 23.41 21.20 8.39
C GLY A 73 22.82 19.96 7.70
N ARG A 74 22.71 18.81 8.40
CA ARG A 74 22.14 17.57 7.89
C ARG A 74 20.66 17.45 8.26
N ASN A 75 19.85 18.35 7.73
CA ASN A 75 18.40 18.29 7.93
C ASN A 75 17.77 17.27 6.96
N ILE A 76 16.95 16.33 7.47
CA ILE A 76 16.20 15.38 6.62
C ILE A 76 14.78 15.87 6.31
N GLN A 77 14.31 16.92 6.99
CA GLN A 77 12.96 17.44 6.84
C GLN A 77 12.82 18.15 5.49
N ILE A 78 11.82 17.73 4.72
CA ILE A 78 11.52 18.25 3.40
C ILE A 78 10.37 19.25 3.49
N CYS A 79 9.24 18.77 4.02
CA CYS A 79 8.01 19.53 4.10
C CYS A 79 7.08 18.92 5.15
N ARG A 80 5.97 19.59 5.44
CA ARG A 80 5.01 19.18 6.47
C ARG A 80 3.59 19.20 5.93
N LEU A 81 2.89 18.08 6.11
CA LEU A 81 1.49 17.92 5.82
C LEU A 81 0.61 18.74 6.78
N PRO A 82 -0.49 19.31 6.27
CA PRO A 82 -1.51 19.92 7.11
C PRO A 82 -2.19 18.88 8.00
N VAL A 83 -2.78 19.31 9.11
CA VAL A 83 -3.31 18.43 10.18
C VAL A 83 -4.30 17.40 9.63
N GLU A 84 -5.14 17.82 8.70
CA GLU A 84 -6.20 17.04 8.06
C GLU A 84 -5.68 15.91 7.17
N ALA A 85 -4.40 15.97 6.79
CA ALA A 85 -3.73 15.04 5.89
C ALA A 85 -2.66 14.19 6.60
N ARG A 86 -2.56 14.22 7.93
CA ARG A 86 -1.53 13.44 8.64
C ARG A 86 -1.91 11.97 8.77
N PRO A 87 -0.96 11.04 8.64
CA PRO A 87 -1.22 9.63 8.87
C PRO A 87 -1.33 9.33 10.37
N ARG A 88 -2.00 8.23 10.72
CA ARG A 88 -2.10 7.76 12.12
C ARG A 88 -0.78 7.18 12.65
N ARG A 89 -0.02 6.54 11.77
CA ARG A 89 1.28 5.90 12.05
C ARG A 89 2.34 6.39 11.07
N GLY A 90 3.60 6.17 11.41
CA GLY A 90 4.70 6.45 10.49
C GLY A 90 4.59 5.59 9.23
N LEU A 91 4.77 6.20 8.06
CA LEU A 91 4.68 5.53 6.76
C LEU A 91 5.96 5.74 5.98
N GLN A 92 6.47 4.69 5.32
CA GLN A 92 7.67 4.76 4.49
C GLN A 92 7.38 4.49 3.02
N PHE A 93 8.00 5.25 2.14
CA PHE A 93 7.78 5.21 0.70
C PHE A 93 9.12 5.12 -0.02
N ALA A 94 9.18 4.36 -1.10
CA ALA A 94 10.28 4.47 -2.05
C ALA A 94 10.03 5.63 -3.02
N ALA A 95 11.05 6.47 -3.21
CA ALA A 95 11.04 7.58 -4.15
C ALA A 95 12.33 7.61 -4.99
N LEU A 96 12.31 8.45 -6.03
CA LEU A 96 13.48 8.76 -6.84
C LEU A 96 13.86 10.22 -6.63
N SER A 97 15.15 10.44 -6.39
CA SER A 97 15.79 11.74 -6.54
C SER A 97 16.55 11.77 -7.86
N ARG A 98 16.38 12.85 -8.63
CA ARG A 98 17.07 13.06 -9.90
C ARG A 98 17.92 14.31 -9.84
N GLU A 99 19.20 14.18 -10.09
CA GLU A 99 20.13 15.29 -10.13
C GLU A 99 20.56 15.53 -11.57
N ALA A 100 20.50 16.80 -12.00
CA ALA A 100 20.95 17.23 -13.31
C ALA A 100 22.38 17.78 -13.21
N TYR A 101 23.24 17.41 -14.15
CA TYR A 101 24.61 17.90 -14.23
C TYR A 101 25.02 18.11 -15.69
N ASP A 102 25.96 19.02 -15.93
CA ASP A 102 26.46 19.32 -17.28
C ASP A 102 27.62 18.40 -17.65
N VAL A 103 27.58 17.84 -18.86
CA VAL A 103 28.69 17.11 -19.47
C VAL A 103 28.96 17.70 -20.84
N GLY A 104 29.84 18.71 -20.89
CA GLY A 104 30.25 19.35 -22.14
C GLY A 104 29.12 20.10 -22.85
N GLY A 105 28.30 20.84 -22.09
CA GLY A 105 27.15 21.59 -22.62
C GLY A 105 25.87 20.77 -22.79
N HIS A 106 25.90 19.49 -22.40
CA HIS A 106 24.74 18.60 -22.41
C HIS A 106 24.28 18.28 -20.98
N VAL A 107 23.02 18.59 -20.69
CA VAL A 107 22.39 18.24 -19.41
C VAL A 107 22.17 16.72 -19.35
N THR A 108 22.88 16.08 -18.43
CA THR A 108 22.76 14.65 -18.10
C THR A 108 22.11 14.51 -16.73
N TYR A 109 21.51 13.35 -16.46
CA TYR A 109 20.81 13.08 -15.20
C TYR A 109 21.36 11.83 -14.51
N THR A 110 21.57 11.93 -13.20
CA THR A 110 21.77 10.77 -12.32
C THR A 110 20.53 10.56 -11.47
N SER A 111 20.24 9.32 -11.09
CA SER A 111 19.09 8.96 -10.27
C SER A 111 19.53 8.17 -9.05
N SER A 112 19.05 8.56 -7.89
CA SER A 112 19.23 7.84 -6.63
C SER A 112 17.88 7.44 -6.05
N ARG A 113 17.85 6.30 -5.36
CA ARG A 113 16.67 5.87 -4.62
C ARG A 113 16.72 6.50 -3.23
N VAL A 114 15.59 7.02 -2.80
CA VAL A 114 15.43 7.71 -1.52
C VAL A 114 14.25 7.10 -0.79
N THR A 115 14.40 6.87 0.51
CA THR A 115 13.28 6.51 1.38
C THR A 115 12.67 7.80 1.89
N LEU A 116 11.38 8.00 1.63
CA LEU A 116 10.60 9.07 2.24
C LEU A 116 9.84 8.52 3.43
N THR A 117 9.86 9.23 4.55
CA THR A 117 9.08 8.88 5.73
C THR A 117 8.09 10.00 6.03
N VAL A 118 6.82 9.64 6.19
CA VAL A 118 5.79 10.55 6.68
C VAL A 118 5.48 10.20 8.11
N THR A 119 5.76 11.12 9.03
CA THR A 119 5.57 10.94 10.47
C THR A 119 4.12 11.27 10.87
N PRO A 120 3.62 10.76 12.02
CA PRO A 120 2.28 11.08 12.51
C PRO A 120 2.03 12.58 12.76
N ASP A 121 3.08 13.35 13.07
CA ASP A 121 2.99 14.81 13.24
C ASP A 121 3.12 15.59 11.91
N GLY A 122 3.15 14.86 10.79
CA GLY A 122 3.00 15.37 9.43
C GLY A 122 4.31 15.69 8.72
N TRP A 123 5.48 15.50 9.34
CA TRP A 123 6.74 15.73 8.64
C TRP A 123 6.94 14.70 7.53
N ILE A 124 7.36 15.19 6.37
CA ILE A 124 7.89 14.42 5.27
C ILE A 124 9.41 14.55 5.36
N CYS A 125 10.07 13.44 5.63
CA CYS A 125 11.51 13.33 5.77
C CYS A 125 12.10 12.49 4.63
N GLY A 126 13.31 12.79 4.19
CA GLY A 126 14.00 12.03 3.14
C GLY A 126 15.34 11.47 3.61
N HIS A 127 15.55 10.18 3.35
CA HIS A 127 16.76 9.45 3.70
C HIS A 127 17.41 8.87 2.44
N SER A 128 18.67 9.24 2.18
CA SER A 128 19.47 8.68 1.09
C SER A 128 20.33 7.52 1.59
N THR A 129 20.59 6.57 0.69
CA THR A 129 21.48 5.43 0.92
C THR A 129 22.94 5.77 0.73
N ARG A 130 23.23 6.86 0.02
CA ARG A 130 24.57 7.40 -0.20
C ARG A 130 24.69 8.72 0.54
N GLU A 131 25.84 8.93 1.19
CA GLU A 131 26.27 10.28 1.53
C GLU A 131 26.47 11.04 0.21
N MET A 132 25.73 12.12 0.00
CA MET A 132 26.06 13.03 -1.09
C MET A 132 27.33 13.78 -0.68
N GLN A 133 28.41 13.57 -1.43
CA GLN A 133 29.68 14.29 -1.25
C GLN A 133 29.38 15.80 -1.29
N GLY A 134 29.71 16.53 -0.21
CA GLY A 134 29.44 17.97 -0.09
C GLY A 134 28.27 18.38 0.80
N ALA A 135 27.59 17.43 1.48
CA ALA A 135 26.65 17.77 2.57
C ALA A 135 27.37 18.33 3.82
N ILE A 136 28.70 18.19 3.87
CA ILE A 136 29.60 18.80 4.83
C ILE A 136 30.78 19.35 4.03
N ASP A 137 31.03 20.64 4.16
CA ASP A 137 32.30 21.30 3.82
C ASP A 137 32.84 21.13 2.39
N SER A 138 32.40 22.02 1.50
CA SER A 138 33.27 22.55 0.46
C SER A 138 33.30 24.08 0.51
N ARG A 139 33.95 24.62 1.56
CA ARG A 139 34.82 25.77 1.34
C ARG A 139 36.00 25.25 0.52
N GLY A 140 35.83 25.23 -0.81
CA GLY A 140 36.96 25.06 -1.71
C GLY A 140 37.95 26.19 -1.49
N ASP A 141 39.23 25.88 -1.56
CA ASP A 141 40.37 26.82 -1.42
C ASP A 141 40.38 27.90 -2.55
N ASP A 142 39.46 27.78 -3.49
CA ASP A 142 39.41 28.44 -4.79
C ASP A 142 38.29 29.49 -4.89
N GLY A 143 37.49 29.68 -3.83
CA GLY A 143 36.37 30.62 -3.80
C GLY A 143 35.22 30.31 -4.78
N HIS A 144 35.29 29.21 -5.53
CA HIS A 144 34.20 28.71 -6.37
C HIS A 144 33.30 27.77 -5.56
N VAL A 145 32.07 28.21 -5.33
CA VAL A 145 31.01 27.37 -4.74
C VAL A 145 30.69 26.26 -5.74
N GLY A 146 31.28 25.08 -5.56
CA GLY A 146 30.84 23.88 -6.27
C GLY A 146 29.36 23.66 -5.96
N HIS A 147 28.52 23.54 -6.98
CA HIS A 147 27.11 23.20 -6.81
C HIS A 147 27.02 21.83 -6.12
N VAL A 148 26.70 21.81 -4.82
CA VAL A 148 26.30 20.59 -4.12
C VAL A 148 25.12 20.01 -4.89
N GLY A 149 25.25 18.76 -5.32
CA GLY A 149 24.23 18.05 -6.08
C GLY A 149 22.88 18.09 -5.39
N ARG A 150 21.99 18.99 -5.81
CA ARG A 150 20.62 19.07 -5.29
C ARG A 150 19.73 18.26 -6.20
N GLY A 151 19.21 17.16 -5.68
CA GLY A 151 18.32 16.29 -6.41
C GLY A 151 16.87 16.80 -6.37
N ALA A 152 16.19 16.69 -7.51
CA ALA A 152 14.75 16.88 -7.63
C ALA A 152 14.02 15.62 -7.13
N LEU A 153 13.16 15.78 -6.13
CA LEU A 153 12.29 14.76 -5.55
C LEU A 153 10.85 15.02 -5.96
N ASP A 154 10.22 14.04 -6.59
CA ASP A 154 8.79 14.05 -6.90
C ASP A 154 8.00 13.48 -5.72
N LEU A 155 7.18 14.31 -5.09
CA LEU A 155 6.40 13.93 -3.91
C LEU A 155 5.19 13.04 -4.26
N SER A 156 4.91 12.77 -5.54
CA SER A 156 3.82 11.88 -5.97
C SER A 156 3.99 10.40 -5.58
N ALA A 157 5.17 10.02 -5.07
CA ALA A 157 5.38 8.75 -4.41
C ALA A 157 4.58 8.63 -3.09
N ILE A 158 4.30 9.75 -2.43
CA ILE A 158 3.56 9.78 -1.15
C ILE A 158 2.07 9.72 -1.43
N ARG A 159 1.51 8.53 -1.22
CA ARG A 159 0.09 8.24 -1.37
C ARG A 159 -0.34 7.17 -0.37
N PHE A 160 -1.34 7.48 0.44
CA PHE A 160 -1.75 6.61 1.54
C PHE A 160 -3.20 6.88 1.94
N CYS A 161 -3.74 6.03 2.81
CA CYS A 161 -5.07 6.21 3.39
C CYS A 161 -4.95 6.48 4.90
N LYS A 162 -5.74 7.41 5.45
CA LYS A 162 -5.69 7.75 6.88
C LYS A 162 -6.74 7.02 7.73
N THR A 163 -7.60 6.21 7.11
CA THR A 163 -8.59 5.37 7.78
C THR A 163 -8.11 3.91 7.88
N GLY A 164 -8.88 3.08 8.60
CA GLY A 164 -8.63 1.63 8.62
C GLY A 164 -8.94 1.00 7.26
N GLY A 165 -8.37 -0.18 7.03
CA GLY A 165 -8.57 -0.98 5.82
C GLY A 165 -8.46 -2.47 6.13
N LEU A 166 -8.68 -3.30 5.12
CA LEU A 166 -8.66 -4.76 5.24
C LEU A 166 -7.26 -5.27 5.61
N SER A 167 -7.11 -6.11 6.65
CA SER A 167 -5.83 -6.75 6.95
C SER A 167 -5.48 -7.73 5.83
N LEU A 168 -4.40 -7.44 5.12
CA LEU A 168 -4.01 -8.21 3.95
C LEU A 168 -2.99 -9.28 4.31
N THR A 169 -1.94 -8.89 5.03
CA THR A 169 -0.81 -9.73 5.46
C THR A 169 0.06 -8.93 6.42
N ASP A 170 0.57 -9.53 7.51
CA ASP A 170 1.31 -8.82 8.56
C ASP A 170 0.63 -7.48 8.95
N GLU A 171 1.38 -6.37 8.94
CA GLU A 171 0.90 -5.02 9.23
C GLU A 171 0.38 -4.29 7.98
N VAL A 172 0.28 -4.98 6.84
CA VAL A 172 -0.15 -4.44 5.55
C VAL A 172 -1.67 -4.48 5.44
N THR A 173 -2.24 -3.33 5.15
CA THR A 173 -3.67 -3.13 4.95
C THR A 173 -3.96 -2.71 3.52
N LEU A 174 -5.11 -3.15 3.01
CA LEU A 174 -5.65 -2.81 1.71
C LEU A 174 -6.80 -1.81 1.85
N HIS A 175 -6.77 -0.77 1.03
CA HIS A 175 -7.75 0.31 1.03
C HIS A 175 -8.26 0.51 -0.39
N THR A 176 -9.55 0.85 -0.53
CA THR A 176 -10.15 1.21 -1.80
C THR A 176 -10.84 2.56 -1.74
N VAL A 177 -10.81 3.31 -2.84
CA VAL A 177 -11.63 4.51 -3.02
C VAL A 177 -12.17 4.53 -4.45
N ASP A 178 -13.47 4.80 -4.58
CA ASP A 178 -14.12 5.00 -5.86
C ASP A 178 -14.08 6.49 -6.21
N VAL A 179 -13.52 6.80 -7.38
CA VAL A 179 -13.37 8.18 -7.88
C VAL A 179 -13.91 8.23 -9.30
N GLY A 180 -15.10 8.80 -9.45
CA GLY A 180 -15.82 8.77 -10.72
C GLY A 180 -16.17 7.33 -11.10
N SER A 181 -15.76 6.90 -12.29
CA SER A 181 -16.00 5.54 -12.81
C SER A 181 -14.81 4.59 -12.60
N SER A 182 -13.86 4.94 -11.72
CA SER A 182 -12.67 4.14 -11.43
C SER A 182 -12.57 3.82 -9.94
N ARG A 183 -12.12 2.61 -9.61
CA ARG A 183 -11.69 2.24 -8.26
C ARG A 183 -10.17 2.30 -8.16
N LEU A 184 -9.67 2.96 -7.13
CA LEU A 184 -8.25 2.93 -6.77
C LEU A 184 -8.04 1.99 -5.59
N VAL A 185 -6.99 1.18 -5.66
CA VAL A 185 -6.49 0.37 -4.54
C VAL A 185 -5.22 1.02 -4.01
N CYS A 186 -5.05 1.05 -2.69
CA CYS A 186 -3.79 1.39 -2.03
C CYS A 186 -3.43 0.33 -1.00
N LEU A 187 -2.21 -0.18 -1.07
CA LEU A 187 -1.60 -0.97 0.00
C LEU A 187 -0.79 -0.04 0.91
N GLN A 188 -0.88 -0.27 2.22
CA GLN A 188 -0.07 0.46 3.19
C GLN A 188 0.25 -0.35 4.44
N GLY A 189 1.46 -0.18 4.95
CA GLY A 189 2.04 -0.96 6.03
C GLY A 189 3.37 -1.59 5.62
N HIS A 190 3.79 -2.54 6.43
CA HIS A 190 5.04 -3.27 6.24
C HIS A 190 4.84 -4.75 6.54
N LEU A 191 5.66 -5.58 5.91
CA LEU A 191 5.80 -6.97 6.30
C LEU A 191 6.70 -7.04 7.53
N HIS A 192 6.49 -8.06 8.35
CA HIS A 192 7.48 -8.46 9.36
C HIS A 192 8.80 -8.85 8.69
N GLU A 193 9.84 -9.10 9.47
CA GLU A 193 11.12 -9.56 8.93
C GLU A 193 10.92 -10.82 8.07
N CYS A 194 11.09 -10.65 6.76
CA CYS A 194 10.82 -11.71 5.80
C CYS A 194 12.14 -12.38 5.41
N PHE A 195 12.17 -13.71 5.49
CA PHE A 195 13.22 -14.52 4.90
C PHE A 195 12.83 -14.89 3.48
N PHE A 196 13.31 -14.12 2.50
CA PHE A 196 12.95 -14.35 1.12
C PHE A 196 13.88 -15.38 0.48
N GLY A 197 13.35 -16.57 0.20
CA GLY A 197 13.99 -17.49 -0.75
C GLY A 197 13.81 -16.96 -2.17
N SER A 198 14.88 -16.85 -2.95
CA SER A 198 14.86 -16.39 -4.35
C SER A 198 13.88 -17.19 -5.24
N ASP A 199 13.56 -18.44 -4.85
CA ASP A 199 12.64 -19.34 -5.53
C ASP A 199 11.25 -19.45 -4.87
N SER A 200 10.93 -18.59 -3.90
CA SER A 200 9.62 -18.63 -3.25
C SER A 200 8.51 -18.36 -4.27
N LYS A 201 7.73 -19.41 -4.57
CA LYS A 201 6.52 -19.33 -5.39
C LYS A 201 5.33 -18.85 -4.59
N ARG A 202 5.47 -18.64 -3.28
CA ARG A 202 4.39 -18.17 -2.41
C ARG A 202 4.20 -16.66 -2.60
N PRO A 203 2.96 -16.20 -2.82
CA PRO A 203 2.67 -14.78 -2.84
C PRO A 203 2.84 -14.19 -1.45
N VAL A 204 3.27 -12.93 -1.41
CA VAL A 204 3.33 -12.10 -0.21
C VAL A 204 1.92 -11.74 0.25
N ALA A 205 1.03 -11.46 -0.70
CA ALA A 205 -0.34 -11.06 -0.44
C ALA A 205 -1.28 -11.54 -1.55
N ILE A 206 -2.53 -11.84 -1.19
CA ILE A 206 -3.63 -12.15 -2.11
C ILE A 206 -4.63 -11.00 -2.10
N LEU A 207 -5.11 -10.58 -3.27
CA LEU A 207 -6.06 -9.48 -3.41
C LEU A 207 -7.49 -9.97 -3.63
N PRO A 208 -8.50 -9.29 -3.06
CA PRO A 208 -9.91 -9.53 -3.38
C PRO A 208 -10.20 -9.37 -4.87
N GLU A 209 -11.24 -10.05 -5.38
CA GLU A 209 -11.64 -10.02 -6.79
C GLU A 209 -11.94 -8.60 -7.31
N SER A 210 -12.59 -7.80 -6.47
CA SER A 210 -12.92 -6.39 -6.66
C SER A 210 -11.71 -5.45 -6.73
N CYS A 211 -10.50 -5.96 -6.45
CA CYS A 211 -9.24 -5.21 -6.44
C CYS A 211 -8.29 -5.64 -7.57
N ARG A 212 -8.79 -6.38 -8.56
CA ARG A 212 -7.96 -6.92 -9.65
C ARG A 212 -7.19 -5.82 -10.39
N PRO A 213 -5.85 -5.93 -10.50
CA PRO A 213 -5.06 -5.00 -11.33
C PRO A 213 -5.39 -5.17 -12.82
N LYS A 214 -5.20 -4.10 -13.61
CA LYS A 214 -5.43 -4.14 -15.07
C LYS A 214 -4.48 -5.11 -15.79
N GLU A 215 -3.24 -5.17 -15.34
CA GLU A 215 -2.15 -5.94 -15.92
C GLU A 215 -1.08 -6.23 -14.87
N VAL A 216 -0.01 -6.93 -15.26
CA VAL A 216 1.13 -7.14 -14.38
C VAL A 216 1.84 -5.80 -14.14
N MET A 217 1.90 -5.37 -12.89
CA MET A 217 2.55 -4.13 -12.47
C MET A 217 3.76 -4.39 -11.59
N HIS A 218 4.75 -3.50 -11.64
CA HIS A 218 5.97 -3.61 -10.84
C HIS A 218 6.13 -2.36 -9.99
N PHE A 219 6.45 -2.55 -8.71
CA PHE A 219 6.68 -1.47 -7.77
C PHE A 219 8.04 -1.64 -7.12
N VAL A 220 8.70 -0.51 -6.88
CA VAL A 220 9.84 -0.47 -5.97
C VAL A 220 9.30 0.01 -4.62
N THR A 221 9.70 -0.68 -3.57
CA THR A 221 9.29 -0.47 -2.19
C THR A 221 10.53 -0.25 -1.32
N SER A 222 10.39 0.44 -0.19
CA SER A 222 11.51 0.63 0.73
C SER A 222 11.63 -0.56 1.69
N GLY A 223 12.85 -0.92 2.02
CA GLY A 223 13.19 -1.80 3.13
C GLY A 223 13.61 -0.99 4.36
N SER A 224 13.81 -1.65 5.50
CA SER A 224 14.35 -1.01 6.71
C SER A 224 15.89 -1.06 6.74
N GLY A 225 16.51 -1.94 5.96
CA GLY A 225 17.96 -1.98 5.77
C GLY A 225 18.51 -0.70 5.12
N PRO A 226 19.75 -0.27 5.44
CA PRO A 226 20.40 0.83 4.72
C PRO A 226 20.57 0.47 3.24
N GLY A 227 19.91 1.18 2.33
CA GLY A 227 19.93 0.74 0.92
C GLY A 227 18.80 -0.19 0.52
N GLY A 228 17.96 -0.61 1.48
CA GLY A 228 16.88 -1.55 1.30
C GLY A 228 15.84 -1.00 0.33
N PHE A 229 15.81 -1.56 -0.88
CA PHE A 229 14.75 -1.33 -1.83
C PHE A 229 14.43 -2.66 -2.49
N HIS A 230 13.15 -3.01 -2.48
CA HIS A 230 12.70 -4.28 -3.03
C HIS A 230 11.83 -4.05 -4.26
N LEU A 231 11.98 -4.95 -5.23
CA LEU A 231 11.07 -5.10 -6.34
C LEU A 231 9.94 -6.04 -5.94
N VAL A 232 8.71 -5.57 -6.09
CA VAL A 232 7.52 -6.41 -5.99
C VAL A 232 6.74 -6.37 -7.30
N GLN A 233 6.09 -7.48 -7.61
CA GLN A 233 5.31 -7.66 -8.83
C GLN A 233 3.87 -7.99 -8.45
N LEU A 234 2.94 -7.15 -8.87
CA LEU A 234 1.52 -7.36 -8.71
C LEU A 234 0.96 -8.00 -9.97
N ARG A 235 0.29 -9.15 -9.85
CA ARG A 235 -0.24 -9.91 -10.99
C ARG A 235 -1.76 -10.03 -10.91
N PRO A 236 -2.49 -9.83 -12.01
CA PRO A 236 -3.92 -10.12 -12.05
C PRO A 236 -4.17 -11.62 -11.98
N GLN A 237 -5.24 -12.00 -11.30
CA GLN A 237 -5.80 -13.35 -11.32
C GLN A 237 -7.30 -13.29 -11.58
N LYS A 238 -7.88 -14.39 -12.08
CA LYS A 238 -9.32 -14.52 -12.27
C LYS A 238 -9.78 -15.86 -11.67
N GLY A 239 -10.96 -15.85 -11.06
CA GLY A 239 -11.58 -17.03 -10.47
C GLY A 239 -11.36 -17.16 -8.96
N SER A 240 -12.17 -18.02 -8.34
CA SER A 240 -12.14 -18.35 -6.89
C SER A 240 -12.22 -17.14 -5.95
N GLY A 241 -12.76 -16.01 -6.42
CA GLY A 241 -12.83 -14.79 -5.61
C GLY A 241 -11.50 -14.08 -5.42
N ILE A 242 -10.47 -14.39 -6.22
CA ILE A 242 -9.15 -13.75 -6.13
C ILE A 242 -8.95 -12.83 -7.33
N GLY A 243 -8.60 -11.57 -7.07
CA GLY A 243 -8.35 -10.56 -8.09
C GLY A 243 -6.89 -10.47 -8.51
N GLY A 244 -5.97 -10.91 -7.66
CA GLY A 244 -4.55 -10.86 -7.96
C GLY A 244 -3.69 -11.34 -6.81
N ASP A 245 -2.38 -11.35 -7.05
CA ASP A 245 -1.38 -11.60 -6.02
C ASP A 245 -0.23 -10.61 -6.11
N LEU A 246 0.46 -10.44 -4.97
CA LEU A 246 1.68 -9.69 -4.86
C LEU A 246 2.84 -10.65 -4.64
N MET A 247 3.83 -10.61 -5.53
CA MET A 247 5.04 -11.41 -5.47
C MET A 247 6.23 -10.54 -5.11
N TRP A 248 7.06 -11.01 -4.18
CA TRP A 248 8.40 -10.46 -4.04
C TRP A 248 9.29 -10.95 -5.19
N LYS A 249 10.06 -10.04 -5.79
CA LYS A 249 10.88 -10.27 -7.00
C LYS A 249 12.29 -9.67 -6.91
N ASP A 250 12.68 -9.24 -5.72
CA ASP A 250 14.05 -8.85 -5.49
C ASP A 250 14.93 -10.10 -5.31
N GLY A 251 16.25 -9.93 -5.35
CA GLY A 251 17.21 -11.01 -5.13
C GLY A 251 18.44 -10.56 -4.36
N VAL A 252 18.50 -9.28 -3.96
CA VAL A 252 19.65 -8.70 -3.27
C VAL A 252 19.55 -8.90 -1.76
N TRP A 253 18.36 -8.79 -1.20
CA TRP A 253 18.13 -8.85 0.24
C TRP A 253 17.39 -10.16 0.58
N SER A 254 18.04 -11.06 1.30
CA SER A 254 17.40 -12.30 1.78
C SER A 254 16.70 -12.14 3.13
N HIS A 255 16.86 -10.97 3.78
CA HIS A 255 16.29 -10.63 5.08
C HIS A 255 16.13 -9.11 5.19
N ASP A 256 14.88 -8.62 5.23
CA ASP A 256 14.53 -7.22 5.48
C ASP A 256 13.05 -7.12 5.89
N GLN A 257 12.63 -5.99 6.45
CA GLN A 257 11.23 -5.59 6.55
C GLN A 257 10.85 -4.79 5.32
N VAL A 258 9.85 -5.25 4.57
CA VAL A 258 9.45 -4.62 3.30
C VAL A 258 8.23 -3.72 3.51
N HIS A 259 8.34 -2.44 3.15
CA HIS A 259 7.24 -1.47 3.26
C HIS A 259 6.43 -1.40 1.97
N LEU A 260 5.20 -1.92 1.99
CA LEU A 260 4.31 -1.91 0.84
C LEU A 260 3.50 -0.61 0.68
N THR A 261 3.84 0.40 1.48
CA THR A 261 3.13 1.68 1.47
C THR A 261 3.34 2.45 0.19
N GLY A 262 2.22 2.97 -0.33
CA GLY A 262 2.20 3.70 -1.59
C GLY A 262 2.17 2.79 -2.80
N ILE A 263 1.99 1.47 -2.69
CA ILE A 263 1.53 0.69 -3.84
C ILE A 263 0.07 1.12 -4.10
N MET A 264 -0.14 1.83 -5.20
CA MET A 264 -1.46 2.32 -5.58
C MET A 264 -1.67 2.13 -7.08
N TYR A 265 -2.84 1.65 -7.45
CA TYR A 265 -3.19 1.37 -8.84
C TYR A 265 -4.69 1.49 -9.06
N GLU A 266 -5.06 1.63 -10.33
CA GLU A 266 -6.44 1.61 -10.76
C GLU A 266 -6.88 0.17 -11.09
N VAL A 267 -8.03 -0.21 -10.59
CA VAL A 267 -8.63 -1.54 -10.78
C VAL A 267 -9.06 -1.74 -12.24
N ASN A 268 -9.07 -2.99 -12.70
CA ASN A 268 -9.64 -3.34 -14.00
C ASN A 268 -11.14 -3.01 -14.04
N ALA A 269 -11.62 -2.44 -15.15
CA ALA A 269 -13.03 -2.08 -15.32
C ALA A 269 -13.98 -3.27 -15.09
N ASP A 270 -13.58 -4.48 -15.50
CA ASP A 270 -14.37 -5.69 -15.31
C ASP A 270 -14.48 -6.12 -13.83
N ALA A 271 -13.60 -5.63 -12.95
CA ALA A 271 -13.65 -5.94 -11.53
C ALA A 271 -14.49 -4.94 -10.72
N LEU A 272 -14.98 -3.86 -11.36
CA LEU A 272 -15.88 -2.89 -10.73
C LEU A 272 -17.29 -3.46 -10.50
N GLU A 273 -17.64 -4.54 -11.21
CA GLU A 273 -18.92 -5.25 -11.01
C GLU A 273 -19.01 -5.95 -9.65
N PHE A 274 -17.86 -6.21 -9.03
CA PHE A 274 -17.81 -6.84 -7.71
C PHE A 274 -17.82 -5.78 -6.62
N SER A 275 -18.78 -5.90 -5.70
CA SER A 275 -18.71 -5.21 -4.41
C SER A 275 -17.41 -5.60 -3.70
N PHE A 276 -16.77 -4.64 -3.03
CA PHE A 276 -15.50 -4.89 -2.34
C PHE A 276 -15.68 -5.94 -1.24
N LEU A 277 -16.60 -5.67 -0.31
CA LEU A 277 -17.05 -6.57 0.76
C LEU A 277 -18.56 -6.46 1.05
N ASP A 278 -19.27 -5.54 0.38
CA ASP A 278 -20.70 -5.25 0.61
C ASP A 278 -21.62 -6.23 -0.13
N ALA A 279 -21.46 -7.52 0.13
CA ALA A 279 -22.52 -8.46 -0.22
C ALA A 279 -23.65 -8.31 0.80
N SER A 280 -24.82 -7.83 0.36
CA SER A 280 -26.01 -7.87 1.19
C SER A 280 -26.53 -9.31 1.22
N TRP A 281 -26.52 -9.90 2.40
CA TRP A 281 -27.05 -11.24 2.62
C TRP A 281 -28.33 -11.15 3.42
N THR A 282 -29.37 -11.87 3.01
CA THR A 282 -30.45 -12.16 3.98
C THR A 282 -29.90 -13.15 5.02
N PRO A 283 -30.41 -13.13 6.27
CA PRO A 283 -29.97 -14.07 7.29
C PRO A 283 -30.03 -15.54 6.85
N GLU A 284 -31.02 -15.89 6.03
CA GLU A 284 -31.21 -17.25 5.51
C GLU A 284 -30.14 -17.62 4.48
N ILE A 285 -29.85 -16.73 3.52
CA ILE A 285 -28.83 -16.99 2.48
C ILE A 285 -27.45 -17.05 3.14
N LEU A 286 -27.16 -16.14 4.06
CA LEU A 286 -25.92 -16.10 4.82
C LEU A 286 -25.68 -17.43 5.54
N ARG A 287 -26.71 -17.91 6.24
CA ARG A 287 -26.66 -19.17 6.95
C ARG A 287 -26.42 -20.36 6.03
N ILE A 288 -27.17 -20.47 4.92
CA ILE A 288 -26.99 -21.59 3.97
C ILE A 288 -25.56 -21.58 3.44
N PHE A 289 -25.08 -20.40 3.03
CA PHE A 289 -23.77 -20.23 2.43
C PHE A 289 -22.62 -20.60 3.38
N VAL A 290 -22.64 -20.12 4.62
CA VAL A 290 -21.61 -20.47 5.62
C VAL A 290 -21.74 -21.92 6.07
N ALA A 291 -22.96 -22.44 6.26
CA ALA A 291 -23.19 -23.83 6.65
C ALA A 291 -22.68 -24.83 5.60
N GLU A 292 -22.81 -24.54 4.30
CA GLU A 292 -22.22 -25.36 3.23
C GLU A 292 -20.70 -25.43 3.34
N PHE A 293 -20.05 -24.30 3.63
CA PHE A 293 -18.61 -24.27 3.84
C PHE A 293 -18.19 -25.03 5.10
N GLN A 294 -18.90 -24.87 6.21
CA GLN A 294 -18.63 -25.62 7.44
C GLN A 294 -18.77 -27.13 7.23
N ARG A 295 -19.82 -27.60 6.53
CA ARG A 295 -19.96 -29.04 6.17
C ARG A 295 -18.80 -29.54 5.31
N PHE A 296 -18.34 -28.71 4.36
CA PHE A 296 -17.20 -29.03 3.55
C PHE A 296 -15.92 -29.21 4.39
N LEU A 297 -15.66 -28.30 5.34
CA LEU A 297 -14.53 -28.41 6.25
C LEU A 297 -14.62 -29.67 7.12
N ILE A 298 -15.78 -29.91 7.75
CA ILE A 298 -16.02 -31.10 8.59
C ILE A 298 -15.82 -32.39 7.78
N SER A 299 -16.34 -32.46 6.56
CA SER A 299 -16.18 -33.63 5.68
C SER A 299 -14.70 -33.90 5.34
N LYS A 300 -13.89 -32.86 5.24
CA LYS A 300 -12.47 -32.98 4.85
C LYS A 300 -11.53 -33.21 6.03
N PHE A 301 -11.75 -32.52 7.15
CA PHE A 301 -10.82 -32.47 8.27
C PHE A 301 -11.32 -33.19 9.53
N GLY A 302 -12.62 -33.49 9.62
CA GLY A 302 -13.25 -34.11 10.79
C GLY A 302 -14.02 -33.12 11.65
N SER A 303 -13.46 -31.93 11.87
CA SER A 303 -14.06 -30.84 12.64
C SER A 303 -13.68 -29.46 12.11
N ILE A 304 -14.34 -28.40 12.60
CA ILE A 304 -13.98 -27.01 12.26
C ILE A 304 -12.65 -26.63 12.92
N ASP A 305 -12.42 -27.05 14.18
CA ASP A 305 -11.19 -26.81 14.91
C ASP A 305 -9.98 -27.45 14.22
N GLU A 306 -10.08 -28.72 13.80
CA GLU A 306 -9.00 -29.38 13.02
C GLU A 306 -8.77 -28.67 11.68
N ALA A 307 -9.83 -28.23 11.00
CA ALA A 307 -9.69 -27.46 9.77
C ALA A 307 -8.98 -26.12 10.00
N TRP A 308 -9.25 -25.45 11.12
CA TRP A 308 -8.62 -24.19 11.51
C TRP A 308 -7.12 -24.35 11.67
N ASP A 309 -6.70 -25.29 12.52
CA ASP A 309 -5.29 -25.55 12.83
C ASP A 309 -4.52 -26.09 11.60
N GLU A 310 -5.16 -26.93 10.79
CA GLU A 310 -4.49 -27.57 9.65
C GLU A 310 -4.49 -26.72 8.37
N ALA A 311 -5.43 -25.79 8.18
CA ALA A 311 -5.57 -25.06 6.92
C ALA A 311 -5.46 -23.54 7.04
N PHE A 312 -5.89 -22.93 8.14
CA PHE A 312 -6.06 -21.48 8.25
C PHE A 312 -5.02 -20.86 9.18
N ASP A 313 -4.99 -21.24 10.45
CA ASP A 313 -4.14 -20.66 11.49
C ASP A 313 -2.87 -21.48 11.70
N LEU A 314 -2.07 -21.59 10.64
CA LEU A 314 -0.84 -22.39 10.65
C LEU A 314 0.22 -21.85 11.62
N ASP A 315 0.07 -20.59 12.05
CA ASP A 315 1.00 -19.89 12.92
C ASP A 315 0.51 -19.87 14.39
N GLY A 316 -0.74 -20.31 14.65
CA GLY A 316 -1.32 -20.42 16.00
C GLY A 316 -1.61 -19.08 16.67
N LEU A 317 -2.00 -18.07 15.90
CA LEU A 317 -2.24 -16.70 16.38
C LEU A 317 -3.70 -16.46 16.82
N GLY A 318 -4.61 -17.39 16.54
CA GLY A 318 -6.04 -17.32 16.89
C GLY A 318 -6.87 -16.45 15.95
N ALA A 319 -6.24 -15.79 14.96
CA ALA A 319 -6.90 -15.02 13.93
C ALA A 319 -6.10 -15.08 12.62
N VAL A 320 -6.81 -14.94 11.50
CA VAL A 320 -6.20 -14.99 10.16
C VAL A 320 -6.54 -13.74 9.35
N ASN A 321 -5.55 -13.21 8.65
CA ASN A 321 -5.76 -12.14 7.66
C ASN A 321 -6.32 -12.70 6.34
N PHE A 322 -6.67 -11.81 5.41
CA PHE A 322 -7.30 -12.20 4.14
C PHE A 322 -6.40 -13.12 3.29
N THR A 323 -5.08 -12.94 3.32
CA THR A 323 -4.14 -13.79 2.58
C THR A 323 -4.11 -15.20 3.16
N GLN A 324 -3.95 -15.33 4.48
CA GLN A 324 -3.99 -16.62 5.18
C GLN A 324 -5.31 -17.34 4.92
N PHE A 325 -6.45 -16.64 5.05
CA PHE A 325 -7.76 -17.22 4.79
C PHE A 325 -7.93 -17.71 3.35
N SER A 326 -7.54 -16.89 2.37
CA SER A 326 -7.63 -17.25 0.95
C SER A 326 -6.73 -18.44 0.60
N MET A 327 -5.53 -18.48 1.18
CA MET A 327 -4.60 -19.60 1.03
C MET A 327 -5.13 -20.86 1.72
N GLY A 328 -5.75 -20.72 2.90
CA GLY A 328 -6.39 -21.81 3.64
C GLY A 328 -7.56 -22.42 2.88
N CYS A 329 -8.43 -21.59 2.28
CA CYS A 329 -9.48 -22.07 1.36
C CYS A 329 -8.89 -22.89 0.22
N LYS A 330 -7.81 -22.40 -0.40
CA LYS A 330 -7.12 -23.12 -1.49
C LYS A 330 -6.48 -24.43 -1.01
N LYS A 331 -5.85 -24.44 0.17
CA LYS A 331 -5.25 -25.64 0.79
C LYS A 331 -6.31 -26.69 1.15
N ALA A 332 -7.45 -26.23 1.65
CA ALA A 332 -8.64 -27.04 1.88
C ALA A 332 -9.25 -27.55 0.55
N GLY A 333 -8.88 -27.01 -0.61
CA GLY A 333 -9.45 -27.42 -1.90
C GLY A 333 -10.86 -26.86 -2.12
N TYR A 334 -11.20 -25.78 -1.42
CA TYR A 334 -12.45 -25.06 -1.62
C TYR A 334 -12.44 -24.39 -3.00
N VAL A 335 -13.48 -24.65 -3.80
CA VAL A 335 -13.58 -24.15 -5.18
C VAL A 335 -14.48 -22.91 -5.30
N GLY A 336 -15.11 -22.49 -4.20
CA GLY A 336 -15.99 -21.32 -4.19
C GLY A 336 -15.23 -19.99 -4.15
N ASN A 337 -15.99 -18.90 -3.98
CA ASN A 337 -15.45 -17.55 -3.98
C ASN A 337 -14.96 -17.17 -2.56
N ALA A 338 -13.63 -17.12 -2.38
CA ALA A 338 -13.03 -16.85 -1.08
C ALA A 338 -13.35 -15.44 -0.55
N THR A 339 -13.40 -14.42 -1.41
CA THR A 339 -13.76 -13.05 -1.01
C THR A 339 -15.18 -12.97 -0.46
N ARG A 340 -16.15 -13.63 -1.12
CA ARG A 340 -17.54 -13.67 -0.64
C ARG A 340 -17.67 -14.43 0.68
N LEU A 341 -16.91 -15.52 0.83
CA LEU A 341 -16.92 -16.32 2.04
C LEU A 341 -16.30 -15.56 3.22
N TRP A 342 -15.19 -14.84 2.99
CA TRP A 342 -14.61 -13.93 3.98
C TRP A 342 -15.65 -12.92 4.47
N ALA A 343 -16.33 -12.22 3.56
CA ALA A 343 -17.36 -11.24 3.92
C ALA A 343 -18.57 -11.87 4.64
N ALA A 344 -18.90 -13.13 4.35
CA ALA A 344 -20.00 -13.84 5.01
C ALA A 344 -19.66 -14.25 6.46
N ILE A 345 -18.39 -14.59 6.72
CA ILE A 345 -17.92 -14.99 8.06
C ILE A 345 -17.68 -13.76 8.94
N ASN A 346 -16.97 -12.76 8.40
CA ASN A 346 -16.53 -11.53 9.05
C ASN A 346 -17.66 -10.47 9.15
N GLN A 347 -18.73 -10.80 9.88
CA GLN A 347 -19.95 -9.98 9.94
C GLN A 347 -19.81 -8.69 10.74
N ASP A 348 -18.85 -8.62 11.66
CA ASP A 348 -18.56 -7.40 12.41
C ASP A 348 -17.70 -6.41 11.59
N GLY A 349 -17.23 -6.82 10.40
CA GLY A 349 -16.38 -6.02 9.54
C GLY A 349 -14.97 -5.85 10.11
N GLY A 350 -14.53 -6.80 10.94
CA GLY A 350 -13.18 -6.85 11.50
C GLY A 350 -12.09 -6.87 10.42
N ALA A 351 -10.86 -6.60 10.83
CA ALA A 351 -9.73 -6.66 9.92
C ALA A 351 -9.29 -8.11 9.63
N GLU A 352 -9.60 -9.02 10.54
CA GLU A 352 -9.19 -10.43 10.57
C GLU A 352 -10.40 -11.31 10.86
N VAL A 353 -10.27 -12.61 10.61
CA VAL A 353 -11.29 -13.62 10.98
C VAL A 353 -10.72 -14.49 12.08
N SER A 354 -11.52 -14.78 13.10
CA SER A 354 -11.21 -15.68 14.22
C SER A 354 -11.87 -17.06 14.08
N LEU A 355 -11.43 -18.03 14.89
CA LEU A 355 -12.07 -19.35 14.97
C LEU A 355 -13.53 -19.22 15.41
N GLU A 356 -13.83 -18.36 16.38
CA GLU A 356 -15.18 -18.15 16.89
C GLU A 356 -16.15 -17.67 15.80
N GLU A 357 -15.68 -16.85 14.87
CA GLU A 357 -16.49 -16.40 13.75
C GLU A 357 -16.71 -17.49 12.71
N LEU A 358 -15.67 -18.27 12.41
CA LEU A 358 -15.77 -19.41 11.49
C LEU A 358 -16.67 -20.52 12.07
N ALA A 359 -16.58 -20.77 13.38
CA ALA A 359 -17.29 -21.83 14.09
C ALA A 359 -18.69 -21.43 14.57
N ARG A 360 -19.14 -20.19 14.31
CA ARG A 360 -20.48 -19.72 14.66
C ARG A 360 -21.55 -20.70 14.15
N ASP A 361 -22.53 -21.03 14.99
CA ASP A 361 -23.47 -22.11 14.72
C ASP A 361 -24.47 -21.76 13.59
N TYR A 362 -24.11 -22.14 12.36
CA TYR A 362 -24.98 -22.08 11.18
C TYR A 362 -25.56 -23.45 10.79
N LEU A 363 -25.00 -24.54 11.34
CA LEU A 363 -25.42 -25.92 11.09
C LEU A 363 -26.72 -26.24 11.82
N ASN A 364 -26.87 -25.78 13.06
CA ASN A 364 -27.99 -26.06 13.96
C ASN A 364 -28.61 -24.75 14.47
N PRO A 365 -29.51 -24.12 13.69
CA PRO A 365 -30.13 -22.88 14.14
C PRO A 365 -30.94 -23.13 15.43
N PRO A 366 -31.04 -22.13 16.32
CA PRO A 366 -32.09 -22.16 17.33
C PRO A 366 -33.46 -22.26 16.64
N ALA A 367 -34.38 -23.04 17.22
CA ALA A 367 -35.75 -23.10 16.74
C ALA A 367 -36.32 -21.67 16.66
N GLU A 368 -37.00 -21.33 15.56
CA GLU A 368 -37.68 -20.04 15.45
C GLU A 368 -38.55 -19.85 16.69
N PRO A 369 -38.49 -18.71 17.39
CA PRO A 369 -39.45 -18.42 18.43
C PRO A 369 -40.84 -18.51 17.79
N GLU A 370 -41.71 -19.36 18.34
CA GLU A 370 -43.06 -19.56 17.83
C GLU A 370 -43.64 -18.21 17.45
N ARG A 371 -44.00 -18.04 16.18
CA ARG A 371 -44.79 -16.89 15.75
C ARG A 371 -46.06 -16.95 16.58
N SER A 372 -46.12 -16.17 17.65
CA SER A 372 -47.34 -15.95 18.44
C SER A 372 -48.42 -15.60 17.44
N ALA A 373 -49.33 -16.54 17.20
CA ALA A 373 -50.51 -16.32 16.39
C ALA A 373 -51.19 -15.05 16.90
N ARG A 374 -51.30 -14.05 16.04
CA ARG A 374 -52.16 -12.87 16.23
C ARG A 374 -53.25 -12.93 15.19
#